data_AF-A0A4P5VYF8-F1
#
_entry.id   AF-A0A4P5VYF8-F1
#
_cell.length_a   1.000
_cell.length_b   1.000
_cell.length_c   1.000
_cell.angle_alpha   90.00
_cell.angle_beta   90.00
_cell.angle_gamma   90.00
#
_symmetry.space_group_name_H-M   'P 1'
#
loop_
_entity.id
_entity.type
_entity.pdbx_description
1 polymer ?
#
loop_
_entity_poly.entity_id
_entity_poly.type
_entity_poly.pdbx_seq_one_letter_code
_entity_poly.pdbx_strand_id
1 'polypeptide(L)' 'MLRHTATTARKHFSDLLDAAEAGEAVFVERRGRTFKLELIRPDAPAPAREPLFTVDESLLEGQWNFDAEGNFTLGSS' A
#
# COMPACT_ATOMS: atom_id res chain seq x y z
N MET A 1 3.75 24.18 -11.94
CA MET A 1 4.36 23.34 -13.00
C MET A 1 5.81 23.11 -12.62
N LEU A 2 6.19 21.86 -12.29
CA LEU A 2 7.55 21.52 -11.88
C LEU A 2 8.29 20.87 -13.07
N ARG A 3 9.41 21.48 -13.48
CA ARG A 3 10.23 21.02 -14.61
C ARG A 3 11.61 20.61 -14.10
N HIS A 4 11.93 19.34 -14.18
CA HIS A 4 13.18 18.77 -13.67
C HIS A 4 14.06 18.26 -14.81
N THR A 5 15.37 18.33 -14.65
CA THR A 5 16.30 17.62 -15.54
C THR A 5 16.25 16.12 -15.25
N ALA A 6 16.56 15.27 -16.23
CA ALA A 6 16.65 13.83 -16.05
C ALA A 6 17.58 13.41 -14.89
N THR A 7 18.65 14.18 -14.65
CA THR A 7 19.61 13.91 -13.57
C THR A 7 18.99 14.17 -12.20
N THR A 8 18.24 15.27 -12.06
CA THR A 8 17.48 15.58 -10.83
C THR A 8 16.36 14.57 -10.61
N ALA A 9 15.62 14.24 -11.68
CA ALA A 9 14.52 13.28 -11.61
C ALA A 9 14.99 11.88 -11.19
N ARG A 10 16.20 11.47 -11.60
CA ARG A 10 16.77 10.18 -11.16
C ARG A 10 17.12 10.15 -9.66
N LYS A 11 17.56 11.28 -9.10
CA LYS A 11 17.95 11.36 -7.67
C LYS A 11 16.74 11.42 -6.75
N HIS A 12 15.67 12.08 -7.20
CA HIS A 12 14.47 12.35 -6.42
C HIS A 12 13.23 11.71 -7.06
N PHE A 13 13.39 10.51 -7.61
CA PHE A 13 12.33 9.90 -8.42
C PHE A 13 11.08 9.60 -7.59
N SER A 14 11.24 9.13 -6.36
CA SER A 14 10.12 8.88 -5.44
C SER A 14 9.34 10.16 -5.15
N ASP A 15 10.02 11.26 -4.80
CA ASP A 15 9.37 12.54 -4.53
C ASP A 15 8.56 13.05 -5.74
N LEU A 16 9.05 12.78 -6.97
CA LEU A 16 8.34 13.13 -8.20
C LEU A 16 7.13 12.22 -8.49
N LEU A 17 7.17 10.95 -8.08
CA LEU A 17 6.01 10.08 -8.12
C LEU A 17 4.95 10.54 -7.13
N ASP A 18 5.34 10.86 -5.90
CA ASP A 18 4.43 11.37 -4.88
C ASP A 18 3.74 12.67 -5.33
N ALA A 19 4.49 13.59 -5.93
CA ALA A 19 3.93 14.81 -6.52
C ALA A 19 2.94 14.50 -7.66
N ALA A 20 3.27 13.54 -8.53
CA ALA A 20 2.36 13.11 -9.60
C ALA A 20 1.11 12.39 -9.06
N GLU A 21 1.23 11.63 -7.98
CA GLU A 21 0.10 11.00 -7.28
C GLU A 21 -0.83 12.02 -6.63
N ALA A 22 -0.26 13.09 -6.06
CA ALA A 22 -0.99 14.24 -5.51
C ALA A 22 -1.72 15.06 -6.60
N GLY A 23 -1.49 14.76 -7.88
CA GLY A 23 -2.10 15.43 -9.02
C GLY A 23 -1.31 16.62 -9.55
N GLU A 24 -0.05 16.79 -9.13
CA GLU A 24 0.82 17.83 -9.68
C GLU A 24 1.32 17.49 -11.08
N ALA A 25 1.39 18.49 -11.95
CA ALA A 25 1.94 18.35 -13.28
C ALA A 25 3.49 18.34 -13.23
N VAL A 26 4.06 17.15 -13.31
CA VAL A 26 5.51 16.90 -13.29
C VAL A 26 6.04 16.68 -14.71
N PHE A 27 7.05 17.46 -15.10
CA PHE A 27 7.73 17.33 -16.38
C PHE A 27 9.23 17.06 -16.20
N VAL A 28 9.74 16.09 -16.95
CA VAL A 28 11.17 15.71 -16.94
C VAL A 28 11.78 15.99 -18.31
N GLU A 29 12.86 16.77 -18.33
CA GLU A 29 13.58 17.11 -19.55
C GLU A 29 14.86 16.29 -19.72
N ARG A 30 15.05 15.71 -20.90
CA ARG A 30 16.25 14.95 -21.28
C ARG A 30 16.60 15.19 -22.73
N ARG A 31 17.81 15.72 -23.00
CA ARG A 31 18.34 15.91 -24.36
C ARG A 31 17.37 16.67 -25.28
N GLY A 32 16.76 17.75 -24.77
CA GLY A 32 15.79 18.57 -25.50
C GLY A 32 14.41 17.93 -25.70
N ARG A 33 14.13 16.78 -25.07
CA ARG A 33 12.79 16.16 -25.03
C ARG A 33 12.18 16.33 -23.66
N THR A 34 10.89 16.63 -23.60
CA THR A 34 10.12 16.73 -22.36
C THR A 34 9.20 15.53 -22.22
N PHE A 35 9.26 14.89 -21.07
CA PHE A 35 8.41 13.78 -20.67
C PHE A 35 7.46 14.28 -19.59
N LYS A 36 6.19 13.87 -19.64
CA LYS A 36 5.19 14.15 -18.60
C LYS A 36 5.09 12.91 -17.71
N LEU A 37 5.14 13.10 -16.40
CA LEU A 37 4.74 12.08 -15.44
C LEU A 37 3.25 12.23 -15.18
N GLU A 38 2.52 11.13 -15.24
CA GLU A 38 1.08 11.10 -15.02
C GLU A 38 0.72 9.82 -14.28
N LEU A 39 -0.06 9.97 -13.21
CA LEU A 39 -0.64 8.83 -12.52
C LEU A 39 -1.74 8.23 -13.42
N ILE A 40 -1.51 7.02 -13.89
CA ILE A 40 -2.54 6.25 -14.58
C ILE A 40 -3.37 5.55 -13.50
N ARG A 41 -4.57 6.07 -13.24
CA ARG A 41 -5.52 5.39 -12.36
C ARG A 41 -6.16 4.23 -13.12
N PRO A 42 -6.21 3.01 -12.55
CA PRO A 42 -7.02 1.96 -13.14
C PRO A 42 -8.49 2.40 -13.13
N ASP A 43 -9.20 2.20 -14.25
CA ASP A 43 -10.63 2.54 -14.40
C ASP A 43 -11.55 1.79 -13.42
N ALA A 44 -11.05 0.75 -12.76
CA ALA A 44 -11.78 -0.03 -11.78
C ALA A 44 -11.05 -0.03 -10.43
N PRO A 45 -11.77 0.12 -9.30
CA PRO A 45 -11.20 -0.18 -8.00
C PRO A 45 -10.70 -1.63 -8.01
N ALA A 46 -9.47 -1.85 -7.55
CA ALA A 46 -8.94 -3.20 -7.41
C ALA A 46 -9.92 -4.03 -6.58
N PRO A 47 -10.22 -5.29 -6.97
CA PRO A 47 -11.11 -6.14 -6.18
C PRO A 47 -10.58 -6.19 -4.75
N ALA A 48 -11.45 -5.90 -3.78
CA ALA A 48 -11.09 -5.96 -2.37
C ALA A 48 -10.50 -7.35 -2.10
N ARG A 49 -9.25 -7.38 -1.62
CA ARG A 49 -8.57 -8.63 -1.31
C ARG A 49 -9.31 -9.27 -0.13
N GLU A 50 -9.88 -10.45 -0.35
CA GLU A 50 -10.50 -11.21 0.73
C GLU A 50 -9.44 -11.52 1.80
N PRO A 51 -9.75 -11.34 3.10
CA PRO A 51 -8.83 -11.67 4.17
C PRO A 51 -8.53 -13.18 4.16
N LEU A 52 -7.24 -13.54 4.31
CA LEU A 52 -6.80 -14.94 4.32
C LEU A 52 -7.30 -15.71 5.55
N PHE A 53 -7.67 -15.01 6.62
CA PHE A 53 -8.26 -15.57 7.83
C PHE A 53 -9.10 -14.48 8.50
N THR A 54 -10.21 -14.92 9.11
CA THR A 54 -11.03 -14.11 10.01
C THR A 54 -10.92 -14.76 11.38
N VAL A 55 -10.56 -13.99 12.40
CA VAL A 55 -10.53 -14.46 13.78
C VAL A 55 -11.97 -14.45 14.29
N ASP A 56 -12.45 -15.59 14.78
CA ASP A 56 -13.76 -15.72 15.41
C ASP A 56 -13.77 -14.90 16.72
N GLU A 57 -14.75 -14.01 16.90
CA GLU A 57 -14.87 -13.14 18.09
C GLU A 57 -15.00 -13.94 19.40
N SER A 58 -15.48 -15.19 19.33
CA SER A 58 -15.53 -16.10 20.49
C SER A 58 -14.14 -16.50 21.01
N LEU A 59 -13.10 -16.41 20.17
CA LEU A 59 -11.69 -16.59 20.59
C LEU A 59 -11.18 -15.39 21.39
N LEU A 60 -11.80 -14.23 21.23
CA LEU A 60 -11.45 -13.01 21.99
C LEU A 60 -12.16 -12.97 23.36
N GLU A 61 -13.32 -13.62 23.48
CA GLU A 61 -14.13 -13.66 24.71
C GLU A 61 -13.87 -14.89 25.60
N GLY A 62 -13.26 -15.95 25.06
CA GLY A 62 -13.06 -17.22 25.76
C GLY A 62 -11.95 -17.18 26.82
N GLN A 63 -12.24 -17.67 28.03
CA GLN A 63 -11.23 -18.03 29.02
C GLN A 63 -10.44 -19.23 28.51
N TRP A 64 -9.23 -18.97 28.02
CA TRP A 64 -8.33 -19.99 27.51
C TRP A 64 -7.77 -20.83 28.66
N ASN A 65 -8.11 -22.13 28.67
CA ASN A 65 -7.49 -23.08 29.59
C ASN A 65 -6.34 -23.78 28.88
N PHE A 66 -5.18 -23.75 29.53
CA PHE A 66 -3.99 -24.47 29.12
C PHE A 66 -3.91 -25.75 29.95
N ASP A 67 -4.07 -26.91 29.30
CA ASP A 67 -3.82 -28.18 29.97
C ASP A 67 -2.30 -28.43 30.10
N ALA A 68 -1.91 -29.34 31.01
CA ALA A 68 -0.50 -29.66 31.25
C ALA A 68 0.17 -30.38 30.06
N GLU A 69 -0.61 -30.76 29.04
CA GLU A 69 -0.21 -31.50 27.86
C GLU A 69 0.00 -30.58 26.65
N GLY A 70 -0.31 -29.28 26.79
CA GLY A 70 -0.07 -28.24 25.80
C GLY A 70 -1.22 -27.98 24.84
N ASN A 71 -2.42 -28.49 25.12
CA ASN A 71 -3.60 -28.24 24.29
C ASN A 71 -4.40 -27.03 24.79
N PHE A 72 -4.94 -26.28 23.84
CA PHE A 72 -5.88 -25.20 24.11
C PHE A 72 -7.30 -25.76 24.04
N THR A 73 -8.01 -25.70 25.16
CA THR A 73 -9.44 -26.02 25.20
C THR A 73 -10.24 -24.77 25.49
N LEU A 74 -11.33 -24.58 24.74
CA LEU A 74 -12.33 -23.58 25.05
C LEU A 74 -13.07 -24.03 26.31
N GLY A 75 -12.92 -23.29 27.41
CA GLY A 75 -13.65 -23.55 28.64
C GLY A 75 -15.15 -23.39 28.41
N SER A 76 -15.85 -24.51 28.24
CA SER A 76 -17.31 -24.55 28.32
C SER A 76 -17.72 -24.34 29.77
N SER A 77 -18.44 -23.25 30.03
CA SER A 77 -19.10 -23.01 31.32
C SER A 77 -20.12 -24.08 31.67
#